data_AF-A0A1C6E3I3-F1
#
_entry.id   AF-A0A1C6E3I3-F1
#
_cell.length_a   1.000
_cell.length_b   1.000
_cell.length_c   1.000
_cell.angle_alpha   90.00
_cell.angle_beta   90.00
_cell.angle_gamma   90.00
#
_symmetry.space_group_name_H-M   'P 1'
#
loop_
_entity.id
_entity.type
_entity.pdbx_description
1 polymer ?
#
loop_
_entity_poly.entity_id
_entity_poly.type
_entity_poly.pdbx_seq_one_letter_code
_entity_poly.pdbx_strand_id
1 'polypeptide(L)' 'MYALEYKQLYIPREALTKNRTCQSYRWKQYAVCEEREPLEQIKATKKRPEEWRVVPLADSV' A
#
# COMPACT_ATOMS: atom_id res chain seq x y z
N MET A 1 -8.53 10.89 9.43
CA MET A 1 -8.84 10.12 8.20
C MET A 1 -7.76 9.07 7.99
N TYR A 2 -8.10 7.85 7.56
CA TYR A 2 -7.19 6.72 7.38
C TYR A 2 -7.29 6.17 5.95
N ALA A 3 -6.16 5.74 5.39
CA ALA A 3 -6.11 4.98 4.15
C ALA A 3 -5.74 3.53 4.41
N LEU A 4 -6.44 2.64 3.71
CA LEU A 4 -6.03 1.26 3.51
C LEU A 4 -5.19 1.20 2.24
N GLU A 5 -3.94 0.75 2.38
CA GLU A 5 -2.99 0.62 1.28
C GLU A 5 -2.63 -0.83 1.04
N TYR A 6 -2.42 -1.18 -0.23
CA TYR A 6 -1.98 -2.49 -0.68
C TYR A 6 -0.57 -2.43 -1.26
N LYS A 7 0.23 -3.45 -0.98
CA LYS A 7 1.59 -3.62 -1.48
C LYS A 7 1.57 -4.01 -2.96
N GLN A 8 1.87 -3.06 -3.84
CA GLN A 8 1.93 -3.29 -5.29
C GLN A 8 3.39 -3.40 -5.75
N LEU A 9 3.70 -4.39 -6.59
CA LEU A 9 4.98 -4.47 -7.30
C LEU A 9 5.22 -3.16 -8.07
N TYR A 10 6.39 -2.56 -7.87
CA TYR A 10 6.80 -1.34 -8.55
C TYR A 10 8.15 -1.57 -9.24
N ILE A 11 8.10 -1.49 -10.57
CA ILE A 11 9.27 -1.56 -11.42
C ILE A 11 9.60 -0.12 -11.85
N PRO A 12 10.69 0.47 -11.35
CA PRO A 12 11.15 1.78 -11.77
C PRO A 12 11.41 1.80 -13.28
N ARG A 13 11.07 2.92 -13.93
CA ARG A 13 11.32 3.14 -15.36
C ARG A 13 12.75 3.61 -15.61
N GLU A 14 13.72 2.85 -15.13
CA GLU A 14 15.15 3.15 -15.31
C GLU A 14 15.77 2.22 -16.37
N ALA A 15 16.89 2.64 -16.96
CA ALA A 15 17.62 1.81 -17.91
C ALA A 15 18.09 0.52 -17.22
N LEU A 16 17.81 -0.63 -17.84
CA LEU A 16 18.15 -1.94 -17.30
C LEU A 16 19.68 -2.06 -17.17
N THR A 17 20.18 -2.15 -15.93
CA THR A 17 21.59 -2.50 -15.70
C THR A 17 21.77 -4.02 -15.74
N LYS A 18 23.01 -4.49 -15.86
CA LYS A 18 23.37 -5.92 -15.92
C LYS A 18 22.80 -6.73 -14.75
N ASN A 19 22.60 -6.07 -13.60
CA ASN A 19 21.89 -6.59 -12.42
C ASN A 19 20.40 -6.23 -12.53
N ARG A 20 19.71 -7.01 -13.36
CA ARG A 20 18.31 -6.95 -13.80
C ARG A 20 17.34 -6.36 -12.75
N THR A 21 16.64 -5.30 -13.15
CA THR A 21 15.41 -4.72 -12.55
C THR A 21 15.40 -4.61 -11.03
N CYS A 22 15.53 -3.39 -10.49
CA CYS A 22 15.17 -3.08 -9.11
C CYS A 22 13.67 -3.38 -8.89
N GLN A 23 13.32 -4.61 -8.52
CA GLN A 23 11.96 -5.00 -8.16
C GLN A 23 11.68 -4.47 -6.76
N SER A 24 11.17 -3.25 -6.70
CA SER A 24 10.73 -2.62 -5.46
C SER A 24 9.22 -2.82 -5.28
N TYR A 25 8.70 -2.32 -4.17
CA TYR A 25 7.26 -2.27 -3.94
C TYR A 25 6.88 -0.85 -3.59
N ARG A 26 5.65 -0.48 -3.95
CA ARG A 26 5.01 0.74 -3.50
C ARG A 26 3.72 0.40 -2.80
N TRP A 27 3.33 1.26 -1.88
CA TRP A 27 2.02 1.18 -1.27
C TRP A 27 1.03 2.00 -2.10
N LYS A 28 -0.06 1.36 -2.51
CA LYS A 28 -1.11 1.99 -3.31
C LYS A 28 -2.37 2.12 -2.46
N GLN A 29 -2.93 3.31 -2.39
CA GLN A 29 -4.21 3.54 -1.74
C GLN A 29 -5.31 2.74 -2.42
N TYR A 30 -6.06 1.99 -1.61
CA TYR A 30 -7.17 1.16 -2.04
C TYR A 30 -8.51 1.75 -1.58
N ALA A 31 -8.59 2.18 -0.33
CA ALA A 31 -9.77 2.80 0.25
C ALA A 31 -9.36 3.85 1.29
N VAL A 32 -10.24 4.82 1.53
CA VAL A 32 -10.09 5.84 2.57
C VAL A 32 -11.35 5.86 3.41
N CYS A 33 -11.19 5.97 4.73
CA CYS A 33 -12.28 6.05 5.68
C CYS A 33 -11.92 7.04 6.78
N GLU A 34 -12.91 7.67 7.41
CA GLU A 34 -12.66 8.52 8.57
C GLU A 34 -12.22 7.68 9.78
N GLU A 35 -12.82 6.50 9.92
CA GLU A 35 -12.59 5.55 11.01
C GLU A 35 -11.63 4.43 10.63
N ARG A 36 -10.89 3.94 11.64
CA ARG A 36 -9.88 2.88 11.45
C ARG A 36 -10.50 1.48 11.43
N GLU A 37 -11.53 1.24 12.24
CA GLU A 37 -12.09 -0.10 12.46
C GLU A 37 -12.60 -0.76 11.17
N PRO A 38 -13.33 -0.07 10.28
CA PRO A 38 -13.79 -0.67 9.03
C PRO A 38 -12.63 -1.13 8.14
N LEU A 39 -11.52 -0.38 8.12
CA LEU A 39 -10.34 -0.71 7.31
C LEU A 39 -9.59 -1.93 7.85
N GLU A 40 -9.53 -2.09 9.18
CA GLU A 40 -8.94 -3.28 9.81
C GLU A 40 -9.80 -4.54 9.58
N GLN A 41 -11.13 -4.43 9.58
CA GLN A 41 -12.03 -5.54 9.23
C GLN A 41 -11.84 -5.98 7.77
N ILE A 42 -11.74 -5.01 6.84
CA ILE A 42 -11.43 -5.31 5.44
C ILE A 42 -10.08 -6.00 5.33
N LYS A 43 -9.05 -5.51 6.02
CA LYS A 43 -7.71 -6.13 6.04
C LYS A 43 -7.74 -7.57 6.54
N ALA A 44 -8.46 -7.85 7.63
CA ALA A 44 -8.58 -9.19 8.21
C ALA A 44 -9.27 -10.19 7.26
N THR A 45 -10.14 -9.71 6.38
CA THR A 45 -10.87 -10.55 5.41
C THR A 45 -10.01 -10.91 4.19
N LYS A 46 -8.88 -10.25 3.95
CA LYS A 46 -8.03 -10.50 2.77
C LYS A 46 -7.10 -11.69 3.00
N LYS A 47 -6.82 -12.41 1.90
CA LYS A 47 -6.00 -13.65 1.90
C LYS A 47 -4.55 -13.47 2.39
N ARG A 48 -4.00 -12.25 2.38
CA ARG A 48 -2.60 -11.94 2.69
C ARG A 48 -2.50 -10.64 3.50
N PRO A 49 -2.86 -10.65 4.79
CA PRO A 49 -2.94 -9.43 5.61
C PRO A 49 -1.62 -8.65 5.69
N GLU A 50 -0.48 -9.32 5.51
CA GLU A 50 0.87 -8.74 5.46
C GLU A 50 1.11 -7.81 4.24
N GLU A 51 0.32 -7.96 3.18
CA GLU A 51 0.36 -7.09 2.00
C GLU A 51 -0.51 -5.83 2.16
N TRP A 52 -1.16 -5.66 3.31
CA TRP A 52 -2.07 -4.54 3.59
C TRP A 52 -1.63 -3.75 4.82
N ARG A 53 -1.75 -2.42 4.74
CA ARG A 53 -1.52 -1.55 5.89
C ARG A 53 -2.57 -0.46 5.98
N VAL A 54 -2.91 -0.10 7.21
CA VAL A 54 -3.75 1.06 7.49
C VAL A 54 -2.83 2.17 7.99
N VAL A 55 -2.86 3.31 7.32
CA VAL A 55 -2.03 4.48 7.63
C VAL A 55 -2.93 5.71 7.82
N PRO A 56 -2.62 6.60 8.79
CA PRO A 56 -3.32 7.88 8.87
C PRO A 56 -3.00 8.69 7.60
N LEU A 57 -4.02 9.28 6.97
CA LEU A 57 -3.77 10.38 6.04
C LEU A 57 -3.26 11.54 6.88
N ALA A 58 -2.04 12.00 6.61
CA ALA A 58 -1.61 13.28 7.14
C ALA A 58 -2.47 14.36 6.49
N ASP A 59 -3.03 15.25 7.31
CA ASP A 59 -3.57 16.51 6.81
C ASP A 59 -2.40 17.26 6.17
N SER A 60 -2.51 17.52 4.87
CA SER A 60 -1.61 18.42 4.16
C SER A 60 -1.70 19.80 4.83
N VAL A 61 -0.69 20.10 5.66
CA VAL A 61 -0.44 21.43 6.26
C VAL A 61 -0.03 22.41 5.16
#